data_AF-A0A9D5X8U2-F1
#
_entry.id   AF-A0A9D5X8U2-F1
#
_cell.length_a   1.000
_cell.length_b   1.000
_cell.length_c   1.000
_cell.angle_alpha   90.00
_cell.angle_beta   90.00
_cell.angle_gamma   90.00
#
_symmetry.space_group_name_H-M   'P 1'
#
loop_
_entity.id
_entity.type
_entity.pdbx_description
1 polymer ?
#
loop_
_entity_poly.entity_id
_entity_poly.type
_entity_poly.pdbx_seq_one_letter_code
_entity_poly.pdbx_strand_id
1 'polypeptide(L)'
;MTARNKLPMLIGALWIAELTGSFETAMILAALKKLIEEFGDPSLVGWLITGYLIVGAAIAAVVGRLGDLFGRRQTLVTVLAIGALGSLISALSENFGVLLA
;
A
#
# COMPACT_ATOMS: atom_id res chain seq x y z
N MET A 1 -31.28 -10.05 -12.39
CA MET A 1 -30.30 -10.73 -13.28
C MET A 1 -28.99 -9.93 -13.55
N THR A 2 -28.76 -8.76 -12.94
CA THR A 2 -27.60 -7.88 -13.21
C THR A 2 -26.35 -8.08 -12.32
N ALA A 3 -26.40 -8.96 -11.31
CA ALA A 3 -25.29 -9.15 -10.38
C ALA A 3 -24.17 -10.06 -10.93
N ARG A 4 -24.47 -11.00 -11.83
CA ARG A 4 -23.53 -12.05 -12.28
C ARG A 4 -22.46 -11.56 -13.27
N ASN A 5 -22.76 -10.52 -14.06
CA ASN A 5 -21.80 -9.97 -15.04
C ASN A 5 -20.78 -8.99 -14.43
N LYS A 6 -20.99 -8.52 -13.20
CA LYS A 6 -20.04 -7.62 -12.50
C LYS A 6 -18.99 -8.38 -11.68
N LEU A 7 -19.20 -9.68 -11.44
CA LEU A 7 -18.28 -10.56 -10.72
C LEU A 7 -16.88 -10.64 -11.36
N PRO A 8 -16.71 -10.91 -12.67
CA PRO A 8 -15.38 -10.93 -13.28
C PRO A 8 -14.71 -9.55 -13.25
N MET A 9 -15.48 -8.47 -13.37
CA MET A 9 -14.96 -7.10 -13.30
C MET A 9 -14.52 -6.71 -11.87
N LEU A 10 -15.25 -7.15 -10.84
CA LEU A 10 -14.88 -6.97 -9.43
C LEU A 10 -13.64 -7.80 -9.07
N ILE A 11 -13.57 -9.05 -9.53
CA ILE A 11 -12.39 -9.89 -9.35
C ILE A 11 -11.17 -9.25 -10.03
N GLY A 12 -11.33 -8.74 -11.25
CA GLY A 12 -10.26 -8.01 -11.95
C GLY A 12 -9.78 -6.77 -11.20
N ALA A 13 -10.70 -5.97 -10.66
CA ALA A 13 -10.35 -4.80 -9.85
C ALA A 13 -9.63 -5.17 -8.54
N LEU A 14 -10.06 -6.25 -7.87
CA LEU A 14 -9.40 -6.77 -6.67
C LEU A 14 -8.00 -7.32 -6.98
N TRP A 15 -7.86 -8.02 -8.11
CA TRP A 15 -6.55 -8.50 -8.59
C TRP A 15 -5.57 -7.37 -8.85
N ILE A 16 -6.01 -6.30 -9.53
CA ILE A 16 -5.17 -5.14 -9.78
C ILE A 16 -4.78 -4.47 -8.46
N ALA A 17 -5.72 -4.31 -7.52
CA ALA A 17 -5.43 -3.76 -6.20
C ALA A 17 -4.39 -4.59 -5.43
N GLU A 18 -4.53 -5.92 -5.44
CA GLU A 18 -3.57 -6.83 -4.79
C GLU A 18 -2.19 -6.81 -5.46
N LEU A 19 -2.16 -6.71 -6.80
CA LEU A 19 -0.92 -6.60 -7.56
C LEU A 19 -0.17 -5.32 -7.20
N THR A 20 -0.89 -4.19 -7.07
CA THR A 20 -0.32 -2.94 -6.60
C THR A 20 0.25 -3.05 -5.18
N GLY A 21 -0.48 -3.64 -4.23
CA GLY A 21 0.02 -3.81 -2.85
C GLY A 21 1.23 -4.76 -2.76
N SER A 22 1.22 -5.83 -3.55
CA SER A 22 2.36 -6.74 -3.66
C SER A 22 3.60 -6.04 -4.24
N PHE A 23 3.39 -5.16 -5.22
CA PHE A 23 4.46 -4.38 -5.84
C PHE A 23 5.11 -3.40 -4.86
N GLU A 24 4.32 -2.67 -4.07
CA GLU A 24 4.83 -1.76 -3.03
C GLU A 24 5.71 -2.51 -2.02
N THR A 25 5.23 -3.66 -1.56
CA THR A 25 5.96 -4.49 -0.59
C THR A 25 7.28 -5.01 -1.17
N ALA A 26 7.28 -5.41 -2.45
CA ALA A 26 8.49 -5.81 -3.16
C ALA A 26 9.49 -4.66 -3.32
N MET A 27 9.00 -3.44 -3.57
CA MET A 27 9.83 -2.25 -3.70
C MET A 27 10.59 -1.92 -2.41
N ILE A 28 9.93 -2.05 -1.26
CA ILE A 28 10.55 -1.85 0.06
C ILE A 28 11.68 -2.85 0.29
N LEU A 29 11.44 -4.13 -0.01
CA LEU A 29 12.47 -5.17 0.11
C LEU A 29 13.66 -4.95 -0.84
N ALA A 30 13.40 -4.44 -2.05
CA ALA A 30 14.45 -4.07 -3.00
C ALA A 30 15.27 -2.86 -2.50
N ALA A 31 14.61 -1.86 -1.90
CA ALA A 31 15.27 -0.70 -1.32
C ALA A 31 16.04 -1.02 -0.03
N LEU A 32 15.69 -2.11 0.66
CA LEU A 32 16.28 -2.51 1.93
C LEU A 32 17.81 -2.59 1.88
N LYS A 33 18.36 -3.23 0.85
CA LYS A 33 19.82 -3.37 0.72
C LYS A 33 20.51 -2.01 0.61
N LYS A 34 19.91 -1.09 -0.14
CA LYS A 34 20.42 0.27 -0.33
C LYS A 34 20.36 1.06 0.99
N LEU A 35 19.27 0.92 1.75
CA LEU A 35 19.12 1.50 3.09
C LEU A 35 20.16 0.95 4.09
N ILE A 36 20.49 -0.35 4.02
CA ILE A 36 21.52 -0.96 4.88
C ILE A 36 22.91 -0.40 4.55
N GLU A 37 23.24 -0.30 3.25
CA GLU A 37 24.52 0.25 2.79
C GLU A 37 24.68 1.74 3.13
N GLU A 38 23.59 2.51 3.14
CA GLU A 38 23.61 3.96 3.36
C GLU A 38 23.54 4.36 4.84
N PHE A 39 22.76 3.64 5.66
CA PHE A 39 22.58 3.96 7.08
C PHE A 39 23.48 3.14 8.02
N GLY A 40 24.05 2.01 7.58
CA GLY A 40 25.06 1.24 8.32
C GLY A 40 24.62 0.61 9.65
N ASP A 41 23.40 0.89 10.13
CA ASP A 41 22.85 0.37 11.38
C ASP A 41 21.73 -0.66 11.12
N PRO A 42 22.01 -1.97 11.31
CA PRO A 42 21.04 -3.04 11.07
C PRO A 42 19.78 -2.93 11.94
N SER A 43 19.87 -2.26 13.10
CA SER A 43 18.76 -2.15 14.03
C SER A 43 17.66 -1.20 13.53
N LEU A 44 18.07 -0.08 12.92
CA LEU A 44 17.16 0.90 12.30
C LEU A 44 16.44 0.30 11.09
N VAL A 45 17.15 -0.45 10.25
CA VAL A 45 16.55 -1.12 9.09
C VAL A 45 15.61 -2.25 9.50
N GLY A 46 15.95 -3.00 10.55
CA GLY A 46 15.05 -3.99 11.14
C GLY A 46 13.73 -3.38 11.62
N TRP A 47 13.81 -2.21 12.27
CA TRP A 47 12.63 -1.45 12.71
C TRP A 47 11.78 -0.90 11.55
N LEU A 48 12.39 -0.62 10.41
CA LEU A 48 11.67 -0.14 9.22
C LEU A 48 10.71 -1.22 8.70
N ILE A 49 11.18 -2.46 8.57
CA ILE A 49 10.34 -3.59 8.12
C ILE A 49 9.24 -3.86 9.14
N THR A 50 9.57 -3.92 10.43
CA THR A 50 8.58 -4.22 11.47
C THR A 50 7.54 -3.10 11.57
N GLY A 51 7.96 -1.84 11.49
CA GLY A 51 7.07 -0.68 11.44
C GLY A 51 6.11 -0.77 10.25
N TYR A 52 6.61 -1.06 9.05
CA TYR A 52 5.78 -1.27 7.87
C TYR A 52 4.73 -2.37 8.08
N LEU A 53 5.12 -3.51 8.64
CA LEU A 53 4.19 -4.62 8.91
C LEU A 53 3.13 -4.26 9.97
N ILE A 54 3.51 -3.54 11.02
CA ILE A 54 2.59 -3.09 12.08
C ILE A 54 1.56 -2.11 11.50
N VAL A 55 2.02 -1.13 10.73
CA VAL A 55 1.14 -0.16 10.07
C VAL A 55 0.23 -0.86 9.06
N GLY A 56 0.76 -1.76 8.23
CA GLY A 56 -0.02 -2.56 7.29
C GLY A 56 -1.11 -3.39 7.98
N ALA A 57 -0.79 -4.05 9.10
CA ALA A 57 -1.77 -4.81 9.88
C ALA A 57 -2.85 -3.91 10.51
N ALA A 58 -2.46 -2.75 11.06
CA ALA A 58 -3.40 -1.79 11.62
C ALA A 58 -4.34 -1.22 10.54
N ILE A 59 -3.80 -0.81 9.39
CA ILE A 59 -4.58 -0.28 8.28
C ILE A 59 -5.50 -1.37 7.70
N ALA A 60 -5.06 -2.62 7.57
CA ALA A 60 -5.90 -3.71 7.10
C ALA A 60 -7.14 -3.90 7.99
N ALA A 61 -6.99 -3.85 9.32
CA ALA A 61 -8.11 -3.93 10.25
C ALA A 61 -9.05 -2.70 10.14
N VAL A 62 -8.49 -1.50 10.00
CA VAL A 62 -9.24 -0.24 9.88
C VAL A 62 -10.02 -0.19 8.56
N VAL A 63 -9.38 -0.49 7.44
CA VAL A 63 -9.97 -0.52 6.09
C VAL A 63 -11.01 -1.63 5.98
N GLY A 64 -10.78 -2.79 6.61
CA GLY A 64 -11.79 -3.85 6.70
C GLY A 64 -13.07 -3.35 7.38
N ARG A 65 -12.95 -2.68 8.52
CA ARG A 65 -14.09 -2.12 9.25
C ARG A 65 -14.78 -0.96 8.51
N LEU A 66 -14.00 -0.10 7.83
CA LEU A 66 -14.55 0.95 6.96
C LEU A 66 -15.30 0.37 5.76
N GLY A 67 -14.81 -0.75 5.20
CA GLY A 67 -15.46 -1.52 4.14
C GLY A 67 -16.85 -2.00 4.51
N ASP A 68 -17.03 -2.43 5.75
CA ASP A 68 -18.29 -2.91 6.28
C ASP A 68 -19.26 -1.77 6.63
N LEU A 69 -18.75 -0.62 7.09
CA LEU A 69 -19.55 0.56 7.47
C LEU A 69 -20.02 1.41 6.28
N PHE A 70 -19.13 1.70 5.32
CA PHE A 70 -19.40 2.62 4.20
C PHE A 70 -19.66 1.90 2.87
N GLY A 71 -19.56 0.57 2.85
CA GLY A 71 -19.75 -0.24 1.66
C GLY A 71 -18.44 -0.48 0.90
N ARG A 72 -18.27 -1.76 0.51
CA ARG A 72 -17.05 -2.31 -0.09
C ARG A 72 -16.53 -1.55 -1.32
N ARG A 73 -17.42 -0.99 -2.13
CA ARG A 73 -17.06 -0.25 -3.36
C ARG A 73 -16.47 1.13 -3.07
N GLN A 74 -17.03 1.88 -2.12
CA GLN A 74 -16.54 3.22 -1.78
C GLN A 74 -15.19 3.15 -1.08
N THR A 75 -15.02 2.16 -0.22
CA THR A 75 -13.76 1.93 0.50
C THR A 75 -12.62 1.57 -0.46
N LEU A 76 -12.87 0.68 -1.43
CA LEU A 76 -11.89 0.34 -2.48
C LEU A 76 -11.45 1.57 -3.29
N VAL A 77 -12.40 2.41 -3.71
CA VAL A 77 -12.09 3.63 -4.47
C VAL A 77 -11.32 4.63 -3.61
N THR A 78 -11.65 4.74 -2.33
CA THR A 78 -10.96 5.65 -1.40
C THR A 78 -9.51 5.22 -1.17
N VAL A 79 -9.26 3.91 -0.95
CA VAL A 79 -7.91 3.37 -0.80
C VAL A 79 -7.08 3.54 -2.07
N LEU A 80 -7.67 3.26 -3.24
CA LEU A 80 -7.01 3.50 -4.52
C LEU A 80 -6.72 4.98 -4.77
N ALA A 81 -7.61 5.89 -4.37
CA ALA A 81 -7.38 7.33 -4.49
C ALA A 81 -6.25 7.79 -3.56
N ILE A 82 -6.20 7.28 -2.33
CA ILE A 82 -5.11 7.56 -1.38
C ILE A 82 -3.78 7.02 -1.92
N GLY A 83 -3.76 5.79 -2.44
CA GLY A 83 -2.56 5.21 -3.07
C GLY A 83 -2.10 5.99 -4.30
N ALA A 84 -3.04 6.43 -5.15
CA ALA A 84 -2.73 7.27 -6.30
C ALA A 84 -2.15 8.63 -5.87
N LEU A 85 -2.67 9.25 -4.81
CA LEU A 85 -2.11 10.48 -4.25
C LEU A 85 -0.72 10.25 -3.65
N GLY A 86 -0.51 9.15 -2.93
CA GLY A 86 0.82 8.77 -2.41
C GLY A 86 1.83 8.54 -3.52
N SER A 87 1.42 7.90 -4.61
CA SER A 87 2.25 7.70 -5.81
C SER A 87 2.54 9.02 -6.51
N LEU A 88 1.57 9.94 -6.60
CA LEU A 88 1.78 11.27 -7.18
C LEU A 88 2.77 12.10 -6.36
N ILE A 89 2.65 12.04 -5.03
CA ILE A 89 3.57 12.68 -4.09
C ILE A 89 4.98 12.09 -4.22
N SER A 90 5.08 10.76 -4.36
CA SER A 90 6.36 10.08 -4.61
C SER A 90 6.96 10.44 -5.97
N ALA A 91 6.13 10.63 -7.00
CA ALA A 91 6.57 10.98 -8.36
C ALA A 91 7.00 12.45 -8.50
N LEU A 92 6.40 13.37 -7.72
CA LEU A 92 6.79 14.79 -7.69
C LEU A 92 7.95 15.07 -6.73
N SER A 93 8.36 14.11 -5.91
CA SER A 93 9.43 14.35 -4.96
C SER A 93 10.81 14.10 -5.58
N GLU A 94 11.52 15.19 -5.86
CA GLU A 94 12.95 15.19 -6.17
C GLU A 94 13.84 15.03 -4.92
N ASN A 95 13.27 14.92 -3.71
CA ASN A 95 14.04 14.89 -2.46
C ASN A 95 13.70 13.67 -1.58
N PHE A 96 14.76 12.96 -1.18
CA PHE A 96 14.74 11.71 -0.39
C PHE A 96 13.97 11.83 0.94
N GLY A 97 13.83 13.06 1.49
CA GLY A 97 13.09 13.32 2.73
C GLY A 97 11.57 13.21 2.64
N VAL A 98 10.98 13.39 1.45
CA VAL A 98 9.52 13.24 1.27
C VAL A 98 9.14 11.79 0.94
N LEU A 99 10.11 10.96 0.50
CA LEU A 99 9.92 9.51 0.36
C LEU A 99 9.79 8.79 1.72
N LEU A 100 10.20 9.45 2.81
CA LEU A 100 10.20 8.89 4.17
C LEU A 100 9.09 9.47 5.08
N ALA A 101 8.34 10.48 4.62
CA ALA A 101 7.37 11.24 5.44
C ALA A 101 5.91 10.86 5.16
#